data_AF-A0A5S4EN37-F1
#
_entry.id   AF-A0A5S4EN37-F1
#
_cell.length_a   1.000
_cell.length_b   1.000
_cell.length_c   1.000
_cell.angle_alpha   90.00
_cell.angle_beta   90.00
_cell.angle_gamma   90.00
#
_symmetry.space_group_name_H-M   'P 1'
#
loop_
_entity.id
_entity.type
_entity.pdbx_description
1 polymer ?
#
loop_
_entity_poly.entity_id
_entity_poly.type
_entity_poly.pdbx_seq_one_letter_code
_entity_poly.pdbx_strand_id
1 'polypeptide(L)'
;MVTGQCADVLQVIRERQPVPSFELTANLAIPEAAARVRDLRAKGFNILTVILPEFEFRGVIRRNVALYSLGVPEWPAPGFLGEEGQA
;
A
#
# COMPACT_ATOMS: atom_id res chain seq x y z
N MET A 1 7.69 -10.95 -10.31
CA MET A 1 6.55 -11.65 -9.66
C MET A 1 6.50 -11.22 -8.21
N VAL A 2 5.37 -10.76 -7.72
CA VAL A 2 5.15 -10.47 -6.30
C VAL A 2 4.57 -11.74 -5.67
N THR A 3 5.20 -12.28 -4.64
CA THR A 3 4.75 -13.53 -3.99
C THR A 3 4.67 -13.33 -2.47
N GLY A 4 3.83 -14.13 -1.80
CA GLY A 4 3.63 -14.08 -0.35
C GLY A 4 2.88 -12.84 0.12
N GLN A 5 3.29 -12.27 1.26
CA GLN A 5 2.58 -11.19 1.94
C GLN A 5 2.45 -9.90 1.10
N CYS A 6 3.40 -9.58 0.21
CA CYS A 6 3.27 -8.42 -0.68
C CYS A 6 2.15 -8.60 -1.72
N ALA A 7 1.92 -9.81 -2.22
CA ALA A 7 0.84 -10.09 -3.16
C ALA A 7 -0.53 -9.97 -2.48
N ASP A 8 -0.61 -10.44 -1.24
CA ASP A 8 -1.80 -10.34 -0.40
C ASP A 8 -2.17 -8.88 -0.11
N VAL A 9 -1.19 -8.05 0.30
CA VAL A 9 -1.38 -6.60 0.47
C VAL A 9 -1.84 -5.95 -0.83
N LEU A 10 -1.20 -6.26 -1.96
CA LEU A 10 -1.57 -5.68 -3.25
C LEU A 10 -3.01 -6.05 -3.65
N GLN A 11 -3.39 -7.32 -3.50
CA GLN A 11 -4.73 -7.79 -3.81
C GLN A 11 -5.77 -7.12 -2.91
N VAL A 12 -5.50 -7.01 -1.61
CA VAL A 12 -6.40 -6.37 -0.65
C VAL A 12 -6.58 -4.89 -0.97
N ILE A 13 -5.50 -4.16 -1.27
CA ILE A 13 -5.62 -2.76 -1.70
C ILE A 13 -6.43 -2.71 -3.00
N ARG A 14 -6.26 -3.64 -3.95
CA ARG A 14 -7.04 -3.64 -5.20
C ARG A 14 -8.53 -3.86 -4.97
N GLU A 15 -8.90 -4.81 -4.14
CA GLU A 15 -10.30 -5.18 -3.86
C GLU A 15 -11.01 -4.21 -2.91
N ARG A 16 -10.28 -3.62 -1.96
CA ARG A 16 -10.87 -2.85 -0.84
C ARG A 16 -10.41 -1.39 -0.75
N GLN A 17 -9.56 -0.91 -1.67
CA GLN A 17 -9.09 0.49 -1.66
C GLN A 17 -10.24 1.48 -1.43
N PRO A 18 -10.07 2.48 -0.56
CA PRO A 18 -8.89 2.77 0.26
C PRO A 18 -8.78 1.91 1.54
N VAL A 19 -7.60 1.31 1.79
CA VAL A 19 -7.37 0.40 2.94
C VAL A 19 -6.46 1.04 3.99
N PRO A 20 -6.86 1.11 5.27
CA PRO A 20 -6.01 1.64 6.34
C PRO A 20 -4.92 0.64 6.76
N SER A 21 -3.76 1.17 7.15
CA SER A 21 -2.63 0.40 7.67
C SER A 21 -3.02 -0.52 8.82
N PHE A 22 -3.91 -0.04 9.69
CA PHE A 22 -4.39 -0.84 10.82
C PHE A 22 -5.25 -2.03 10.38
N GLU A 23 -6.04 -1.93 9.31
CA GLU A 23 -6.80 -3.07 8.80
C GLU A 23 -5.86 -4.13 8.23
N LEU A 24 -4.78 -3.73 7.55
CA LEU A 24 -3.76 -4.68 7.07
C LEU A 24 -3.08 -5.42 8.23
N THR A 25 -2.74 -4.72 9.32
CA THR A 25 -2.10 -5.35 10.48
C THR A 25 -3.08 -6.15 11.34
N ALA A 26 -4.29 -5.63 11.60
CA ALA A 26 -5.26 -6.24 12.50
C ALA A 26 -6.09 -7.36 11.84
N ASN A 27 -6.40 -7.24 10.55
CA ASN A 27 -7.28 -8.18 9.84
C ASN A 27 -6.50 -9.26 9.09
N LEU A 28 -5.34 -8.91 8.50
CA LEU A 28 -4.52 -9.84 7.72
C LEU A 28 -3.29 -10.34 8.48
N ALA A 29 -3.09 -9.90 9.72
CA ALA A 29 -1.92 -10.22 10.53
C ALA A 29 -0.59 -10.00 9.79
N ILE A 30 -0.54 -8.98 8.92
CA ILE A 30 0.66 -8.63 8.16
C ILE A 30 1.50 -7.67 9.01
N PRO A 31 2.59 -8.15 9.64
CA PRO A 31 3.53 -7.25 10.30
C PRO A 31 4.13 -6.31 9.25
N GLU A 32 4.30 -5.04 9.62
CA GLU A 32 4.97 -4.03 8.81
C GLU A 32 4.33 -3.81 7.42
N ALA A 33 3.00 -3.67 7.37
CA ALA A 33 2.27 -3.36 6.14
C ALA A 33 2.85 -2.16 5.37
N ALA A 34 3.35 -1.14 6.08
CA ALA A 34 4.05 -0.01 5.48
C ALA A 34 5.35 -0.41 4.74
N ALA A 35 6.11 -1.36 5.28
CA ALA A 35 7.31 -1.89 4.62
C ALA A 35 6.95 -2.68 3.36
N ARG A 36 5.85 -3.44 3.39
CA ARG A 36 5.32 -4.16 2.21
C ARG A 36 4.86 -3.20 1.12
N VAL A 37 4.14 -2.14 1.48
CA VAL A 37 3.76 -1.07 0.54
C VAL A 37 5.00 -0.39 -0.04
N ARG A 38 6.04 -0.16 0.76
CA ARG A 38 7.32 0.38 0.28
C ARG A 38 8.01 -0.56 -0.71
N ASP A 39 8.02 -1.87 -0.45
CA ASP A 39 8.58 -2.89 -1.37
C ASP A 39 7.80 -2.94 -2.70
N LEU A 40 6.47 -2.89 -2.65
CA LEU A 40 5.63 -2.77 -3.85
C LEU A 40 5.93 -1.49 -4.63
N ARG A 41 6.10 -0.36 -3.94
CA ARG A 41 6.47 0.91 -4.58
C ARG A 41 7.86 0.84 -5.22
N ALA A 42 8.83 0.17 -4.57
CA ALA A 42 10.15 -0.10 -5.13
C ALA A 42 10.10 -1.03 -6.36
N LYS A 43 9.11 -1.93 -6.43
CA LYS A 43 8.83 -2.74 -7.64
C LYS A 43 8.12 -1.93 -8.74
N GLY A 44 7.79 -0.67 -8.48
CA GLY A 44 7.19 0.25 -9.43
C GLY A 44 5.69 0.50 -9.22
N PHE A 45 5.01 -0.24 -8.35
CA PHE A 45 3.56 -0.07 -8.17
C PHE A 45 3.21 1.33 -7.66
N ASN A 46 2.20 1.93 -8.27
CA ASN A 46 1.73 3.26 -7.90
C ASN A 46 0.79 3.18 -6.69
N ILE A 47 1.35 3.10 -5.48
CA ILE A 47 0.57 3.06 -4.24
C ILE A 47 0.57 4.45 -3.60
N LEU A 48 -0.61 5.06 -3.56
CA LEU A 48 -0.88 6.33 -2.88
C LEU A 48 -1.00 6.08 -1.37
N THR A 49 -0.34 6.92 -0.57
CA THR A 49 -0.45 6.90 0.89
C THR A 49 -1.00 8.22 1.36
N VAL A 50 -2.14 8.21 2.04
CA VAL A 50 -2.77 9.41 2.60
C VAL A 50 -2.82 9.26 4.11
N ILE A 51 -2.24 10.21 4.84
CA ILE A 51 -2.29 10.23 6.30
C ILE A 51 -3.53 11.02 6.70
N LEU A 52 -4.51 10.34 7.28
CA LEU A 52 -5.71 10.98 7.81
C LEU A 52 -5.53 11.31 9.29
N PRO A 53 -5.88 12.54 9.70
CA PRO A 53 -5.83 12.93 11.11
C PRO A 53 -6.83 12.13 11.95
N GLU A 54 -7.99 11.80 11.38
CA GLU A 54 -9.08 11.07 12.02
C GLU A 54 -9.71 10.11 10.99
N PHE A 55 -9.84 8.84 11.33
CA PHE A 55 -10.44 7.82 10.47
C PHE A 55 -11.32 6.90 11.30
N GLU A 56 -12.61 6.84 10.97
CA GLU A 56 -13.54 5.92 11.60
C GLU A 56 -13.43 4.55 10.93
N PHE A 57 -13.09 3.52 11.72
CA PHE A 57 -13.05 2.15 11.26
C PHE A 57 -13.86 1.26 12.20
N ARG A 58 -14.90 0.61 11.66
CA ARG A 58 -15.86 -0.22 12.41
C ARG A 58 -16.40 0.46 13.68
N GLY A 59 -16.73 1.75 13.60
CA GLY A 59 -17.26 2.53 14.72
C GLY A 59 -16.21 2.99 15.75
N VAL A 60 -14.92 2.80 15.47
CA VAL A 60 -13.82 3.32 16.31
C VAL A 60 -13.06 4.39 15.54
N ILE A 61 -13.02 5.61 16.08
CA ILE A 61 -12.22 6.70 15.53
C ILE A 61 -10.76 6.49 15.92
N ARG A 62 -9.91 6.34 14.91
CA ARG A 62 -8.45 6.26 15.04
C ARG A 62 -7.83 7.51 14.47
N ARG A 63 -6.83 8.04 15.16
CA ARG A 63 -6.09 9.22 14.71
C ARG A 63 -4.75 8.83 14.10
N ASN A 64 -4.27 9.64 13.17
CA ASN A 64 -3.01 9.43 12.43
C ASN A 64 -2.97 8.09 11.67
N VAL A 65 -4.00 7.82 10.88
CA VAL A 65 -4.12 6.57 10.12
C VAL A 65 -3.59 6.76 8.71
N ALA A 66 -2.64 5.93 8.30
CA ALA A 66 -2.19 5.88 6.91
C ALA A 66 -3.13 4.99 6.08
N LEU A 67 -3.82 5.59 5.12
CA LEU A 67 -4.62 4.94 4.09
C LEU A 67 -3.75 4.66 2.86
N TYR A 68 -3.92 3.46 2.30
CA TYR A 68 -3.30 3.04 1.05
C TYR A 68 -4.36 2.91 -0.04
N SER A 69 -4.03 3.36 -1.26
CA SER A 69 -4.87 3.20 -2.44
C SER A 69 -4.01 2.97 -3.67
N LEU A 70 -4.54 2.31 -4.68
CA LEU A 70 -3.84 2.21 -5.97
C LEU A 70 -4.09 3.51 -6.73
N GLY A 71 -3.01 4.14 -7.17
CA GLY A 71 -3.10 5.19 -8.17
C GLY A 71 -3.41 4.60 -9.54
N VAL A 72 -3.91 5.43 -10.45
CA VAL A 72 -4.17 5.05 -11.84
C VAL A 72 -3.14 5.76 -12.73
N PRO A 73 -2.33 5.02 -13.52
CA PRO A 73 -2.29 3.56 -13.65
C PRO A 73 -1.70 2.84 -12.41
N GLU A 74 -2.11 1.58 -12.19
CA GLU A 74 -1.72 0.74 -11.02
C GLU A 74 -0.24 0.30 -11.05
N TRP A 75 0.32 0.23 -12.26
CA TRP A 75 1.69 -0.12 -12.58
C TRP A 75 2.36 1.13 -13.16
N PRO A 76 3.67 1.36 -12.98
CA PRO A 76 4.23 2.56 -13.54
C PRO A 76 4.14 2.49 -15.07
N ALA A 77 3.88 3.65 -15.67
CA ALA A 77 4.03 3.82 -17.11
C ALA A 77 5.41 3.31 -17.56
N PRO A 78 5.53 2.74 -18.78
CA PRO A 78 6.82 2.36 -19.33
C PRO A 78 7.76 3.59 -19.32
N GLY A 79 8.73 3.61 -18.40
CA GLY A 79 9.64 4.74 -18.18
C GLY A 79 9.94 5.10 -16.71
N PHE A 80 9.20 4.60 -15.71
CA PHE A 80 9.48 4.91 -14.29
C PHE A 80 10.72 4.21 -13.71
N LEU A 81 11.07 3.03 -14.25
CA LEU A 81 12.34 2.34 -13.95
C LEU A 81 13.48 2.85 -14.87
N GLY A 82 13.42 4.11 -15.28
CA GLY A 82 14.51 4.77 -15.98
C GLY A 82 15.64 5.09 -15.00
N GLU A 83 16.68 4.26 -15.02
CA GLU A 83 18.05 4.62 -14.63
C GLU A 83 18.31 4.88 -13.14
N GLU A 84 18.18 3.85 -12.30
CA GLU A 84 18.96 3.80 -11.05
C GLU A 84 20.34 3.18 -11.34
N GLY A 85 21.25 4.05 -11.83
CA GLY A 85 22.70 4.03 -11.62
C GLY A 85 23.45 2.70 -11.73
N GLN A 86 23.90 2.34 -12.94
CA GLN A 86 25.20 1.67 -13.11
C GLN A 86 26.27 2.77 -13.15
N ALA A 87 27.12 2.83 -12.13
CA ALA A 87 28.38 3.58 -12.14
C ALA A 87 29.43 2.78 -11.37
#